data_AF-A0A1G8D957-F1
#
_entry.id   AF-A0A1G8D957-F1
#
_cell.length_a   1.000
_cell.length_b   1.000
_cell.length_c   1.000
_cell.angle_alpha   90.00
_cell.angle_beta   90.00
_cell.angle_gamma   90.00
#
_symmetry.space_group_name_H-M   'P 1'
#
loop_
_entity.id
_entity.type
_entity.pdbx_description
1 polymer ?
#
loop_
_entity_poly.entity_id
_entity_poly.type
_entity_poly.pdbx_seq_one_letter_code
_entity_poly.pdbx_strand_id
1 'polypeptide(L)' 'MNTLLKIALVLVIIGALNWGLVGFFQFDLIAAIFGGQGTIISRIIYSLIGLSGLYTITLLFTSEKARM' A
#
# COMPACT_ATOMS: atom_id res chain seq x y z
N MET A 1 6.15 -4.30 20.32
CA MET A 1 6.41 -3.63 19.03
C MET A 1 5.12 -3.62 18.23
N ASN A 2 4.59 -2.43 17.96
CA ASN A 2 3.20 -2.17 17.56
C ASN A 2 2.79 -2.95 16.30
N THR A 3 2.01 -4.01 16.48
CA THR A 3 1.50 -4.90 15.42
C THR A 3 0.84 -4.13 14.27
N LEU A 4 0.17 -3.01 14.58
CA LEU A 4 -0.41 -2.08 13.61
C LEU A 4 0.62 -1.49 12.64
N LEU A 5 1.83 -1.14 13.09
CA LEU A 5 2.89 -0.62 12.21
C LEU A 5 3.38 -1.68 11.25
N LYS A 6 3.51 -2.94 11.70
CA LYS A 6 3.90 -4.05 10.83
C LYS A 6 2.86 -4.32 9.75
N ILE A 7 1.57 -4.31 10.12
CA ILE A 7 0.46 -4.49 9.17
C ILE A 7 0.44 -3.35 8.14
N ALA A 8 0.58 -2.10 8.59
CA ALA A 8 0.65 -0.94 7.69
C ALA A 8 1.85 -1.03 6.72
N LEU A 9 3.04 -1.40 7.21
CA LEU A 9 4.23 -1.61 6.39
C LEU A 9 4.02 -2.69 5.32
N VAL A 10 3.43 -3.82 5.71
CA VAL A 10 3.11 -4.91 4.78
C VAL A 10 2.14 -4.44 3.70
N LEU A 11 1.09 -3.71 4.06
CA LEU A 11 0.13 -3.15 3.10
C LEU A 11 0.79 -2.16 2.12
N VAL A 12 1.72 -1.33 2.60
CA VAL A 12 2.48 -0.41 1.75
C VAL A 12 3.42 -1.15 0.80
N ILE A 13 4.12 -2.17 1.28
CA ILE A 13 5.00 -3.00 0.45
C ILE A 13 4.20 -3.70 -0.65
N ILE A 14 3.04 -4.27 -0.31
CA ILE A 14 2.14 -4.89 -1.30
C ILE A 14 1.69 -3.86 -2.36
N GLY A 15 1.35 -2.65 -1.93
CA GLY A 15 1.02 -1.56 -2.83
C GLY A 15 2.15 -1.15 -3.77
N ALA A 16 3.35 -0.98 -3.23
CA ALA A 16 4.54 -0.60 -4.00
C ALA A 16 4.92 -1.70 -5.01
N LEU A 17 4.80 -2.97 -4.63
CA LEU A 17 5.00 -4.10 -5.53
C LEU A 17 3.97 -4.12 -6.66
N ASN A 18 2.68 -3.92 -6.36
CA ASN A 18 1.64 -3.88 -7.41
C ASN A 18 1.87 -2.71 -8.38
N TRP A 19 2.18 -1.51 -7.87
CA TRP A 19 2.49 -0.36 -8.72
C TRP A 19 3.80 -0.53 -9.50
N GLY A 20 4.81 -1.22 -8.94
CA GLY A 20 6.01 -1.62 -9.66
C GLY A 20 5.70 -2.54 -10.84
N LEU A 21 4.85 -3.56 -10.62
CA LEU A 21 4.39 -4.46 -11.68
C LEU A 21 3.62 -3.72 -12.78
N VAL A 22 2.76 -2.76 -12.41
CA VAL A 22 2.05 -1.90 -13.37
C VAL A 22 3.03 -0.99 -14.13
N GLY A 23 4.03 -0.41 -13.47
CA GLY A 23 5.01 0.47 -14.11
C GLY A 23 5.93 -0.24 -15.10
N PHE A 24 6.46 -1.41 -14.72
CA PHE A 24 7.43 -2.15 -15.55
C PHE A 24 6.77 -3.05 -16.60
N PHE A 25 5.65 -3.69 -16.25
CA PHE A 25 5.03 -4.74 -17.07
C PHE A 25 3.61 -4.40 -17.53
N GLN A 26 3.09 -3.21 -17.17
CA GLN A 26 1.67 -2.85 -17.38
C GLN A 26 0.71 -3.90 -16.78
N PHE A 27 1.18 -4.65 -15.78
CA PHE A 27 0.46 -5.76 -15.19
C PHE A 27 -0.06 -5.40 -13.80
N ASP A 28 -1.37 -5.36 -13.67
CA ASP A 28 -2.05 -5.07 -12.41
C ASP A 28 -2.50 -6.38 -11.75
N LEU A 29 -1.75 -6.82 -10.75
CA LEU A 29 -1.99 -8.09 -10.04
C LEU A 29 -3.35 -8.05 -9.32
N ILE A 30 -3.73 -6.90 -8.78
CA ILE A 30 -5.02 -6.71 -8.10
C ILE A 30 -6.16 -6.85 -9.12
N ALA A 31 -6.06 -6.16 -10.26
CA ALA A 31 -7.05 -6.30 -11.32
C ALA A 31 -7.10 -7.74 -11.87
N ALA A 32 -5.95 -8.40 -12.01
CA ALA A 32 -5.88 -9.78 -12.52
C ALA A 32 -6.58 -10.78 -11.60
N ILE A 33 -6.49 -10.62 -10.28
CA ILE A 33 -7.10 -11.52 -9.29
C ILE A 33 -8.59 -11.18 -9.07
N PHE A 34 -8.94 -9.89 -9.04
CA PHE A 34 -10.28 -9.41 -8.67
C PHE A 34 -11.18 -9.06 -9.86
N GLY A 35 -10.83 -9.51 -11.07
CA GLY A 35 -11.71 -9.43 -12.25
C GLY A 35 -11.72 -8.08 -12.97
N GLY A 36 -10.69 -7.26 -12.78
CA GLY A 36 -10.46 -6.02 -13.52
C GLY A 36 -10.30 -4.79 -12.62
N GLN A 37 -9.66 -3.75 -13.18
CA GLN A 37 -9.37 -2.50 -12.47
C GLN A 37 -10.65 -1.72 -12.12
N GLY A 38 -11.73 -1.94 -12.88
CA GLY A 38 -13.03 -1.30 -12.69
C GLY A 38 -13.93 -1.95 -11.63
N THR A 39 -13.57 -3.12 -11.09
CA THR A 39 -14.43 -3.79 -10.10
C THR A 39 -14.42 -3.03 -8.79
N ILE A 40 -15.57 -2.99 -8.10
CA ILE A 40 -15.73 -2.28 -6.82
C ILE A 40 -14.73 -2.80 -5.78
N ILE A 41 -14.44 -4.10 -5.82
CA ILE A 41 -13.50 -4.76 -4.91
C ILE A 41 -12.07 -4.26 -5.17
N SER A 42 -11.60 -4.23 -6.42
CA SER A 42 -10.28 -3.68 -6.77
C SER A 42 -10.13 -2.24 -6.30
N ARG A 43 -11.17 -1.42 -6.50
CA ARG A 43 -11.18 -0.01 -6.05
C ARG A 43 -11.02 0.13 -4.54
N ILE A 44 -11.72 -0.69 -3.76
CA ILE A 44 -11.58 -0.71 -2.29
C ILE A 44 -10.14 -1.06 -1.91
N ILE A 45 -9.55 -2.07 -2.56
CA ILE A 45 -8.17 -2.50 -2.28
C ILE A 45 -7.18 -1.38 -2.61
N TYR A 46 -7.30 -0.73 -3.78
CA TYR A 46 -6.44 0.40 -4.13
C TYR A 46 -6.59 1.58 -3.15
N SER A 47 -7.81 1.88 -2.70
CA SER A 47 -8.04 2.92 -1.70
C SER A 47 -7.39 2.58 -0.36
N LEU A 48 -7.49 1.33 0.11
CA LEU A 48 -6.84 0.89 1.35
C LEU A 48 -5.31 0.93 1.25
N ILE A 49 -4.75 0.53 0.11
CA ILE A 49 -3.32 0.61 -0.17
C ILE A 49 -2.86 2.08 -0.18
N GLY A 50 -3.57 2.97 -0.88
CA GLY A 50 -3.27 4.40 -0.94
C GLY A 50 -3.34 5.07 0.44
N LEU A 51 -4.38 4.75 1.24
CA LEU A 51 -4.52 5.24 2.61
C LEU A 51 -3.40 4.73 3.53
N SER A 52 -3.00 3.47 3.38
CA SER A 52 -1.88 2.89 4.15
C SER A 52 -0.56 3.55 3.78
N GLY A 53 -0.35 3.85 2.48
CA GLY A 53 0.78 4.63 1.98
C GLY A 53 0.81 6.03 2.61
N LEU A 54 -0.33 6.74 2.58
CA LEU A 54 -0.44 8.07 3.15
C LEU A 54 -0.15 8.09 4.67
N TYR A 55 -0.69 7.12 5.42
CA TYR A 55 -0.37 6.96 6.84
C TYR A 55 1.13 6.72 7.07
N THR A 56 1.77 5.92 6.21
CA THR A 56 3.21 5.63 6.32
C THR A 56 4.08 6.82 5.92
N ILE A 57 3.60 7.69 5.03
CA ILE A 57 4.25 8.98 4.74
C ILE A 57 4.25 9.87 6.00
N THR A 58 3.17 9.89 6.79
CA THR A 58 3.16 10.65 8.07
C THR A 58 4.16 10.10 9.10
N LEU A 59 4.50 8.80 9.02
CA LEU A 59 5.57 8.20 9.83
C LEU A 59 6.96 8.64 9.36
N LEU A 60 7.18 8.86 8.06
CA LEU A 60 8.44 9.42 7.52
C LEU A 60 8.69 10.85 8.01
N PHE A 61 7.64 11.65 8.19
CA PHE A 61 7.74 13.02 8.71
C PHE A 61 7.62 13.11 10.24
N THR A 62 7.14 12.04 10.88
CA THR A 62 7.36 11.80 12.31
C THR A 62 8.82 11.38 12.49
N SER A 63 9.72 12.36 12.39
CA SER A 63 11.10 12.21 12.85
C SER A 63 11.10 11.66 14.27
N GLU A 64 12.00 10.72 14.54
CA GLU A 64 12.32 10.24 15.88
C GLU A 64 12.26 11.35 16.93
N LYS A 65 11.19 11.35 17.72
CA LYS A 65 11.24 11.86 19.09
C LYS A 65 11.69 10.72 20.03
N ALA A 66 12.66 9.93 19.59
CA ALA A 66 13.08 8.69 20.26
C ALA A 66 14.60 8.47 20.25
N ARG A 67 15.37 9.55 20.40
CA ARG A 67 16.66 9.47 21.12
C ARG A 67 16.74 10.63 22.11
N MET A 68 16.11 10.41 23.27
CA MET A 68 16.58 11.02 24.53
C MET A 68 17.82 10.26 24.98
#